data_AF-A0A0D0CDA2-F1
#
_entry.id   AF-A0A0D0CDA2-F1
#
_cell.length_a   1.000
_cell.length_b   1.000
_cell.length_c   1.000
_cell.angle_alpha   90.00
_cell.angle_beta   90.00
_cell.angle_gamma   90.00
#
_symmetry.space_group_name_H-M   'P 1'
#
loop_
_entity.id
_entity.type
_entity.pdbx_description
1 polymer ?
#
loop_
_entity_poly.entity_id
_entity_poly.type
_entity_poly.pdbx_seq_one_letter_code
_entity_poly.pdbx_strand_id
1 'polypeptide(L)'
;ACQCAKTSIALAVELGIPSLPKLIGQFLFEQLHPASPPTTSRLPPFTGCIKVFHLATATFVAPSDPSRIGSMWQEYIRAMPSWGRGPACYDRVFLSTDSTQEGMLGMDIAHIYCFVSFTHTDGQSFPCTLVHWFDHIDDVPDELTGMWMVSPPFLNDGSQNFAVIHINSIIQSAHILLIFGKEGVLPFINCHNSLGVCHGFYVNHFADHHTFELAS
;
A
#
# COMPACT_ATOMS: atom_id res chain seq x y z
N ALA A 1 17.27 17.15 10.37
CA ALA A 1 17.72 15.97 9.60
C ALA A 1 16.98 14.78 10.18
N CYS A 2 15.98 14.25 9.47
CA CYS A 2 15.29 13.03 9.93
C CYS A 2 16.30 11.89 9.80
N GLN A 3 16.79 11.37 10.93
CA GLN A 3 17.55 10.14 10.93
C GLN A 3 16.59 9.03 10.55
N CYS A 4 16.66 8.55 9.30
CA CYS A 4 15.92 7.35 8.93
C CYS A 4 16.43 6.19 9.78
N ALA A 5 15.50 5.42 10.36
CA ALA A 5 15.80 4.16 11.01
C ALA A 5 16.74 3.28 10.16
N LYS A 6 17.76 2.71 10.81
CA LYS A 6 18.76 1.83 10.17
C LYS A 6 18.53 0.34 10.45
N THR A 7 17.61 0.03 11.35
CA THR A 7 17.24 -1.33 11.75
C THR A 7 15.73 -1.49 11.72
N SER A 8 15.26 -2.72 11.52
CA SER A 8 13.83 -3.06 11.55
C SER A 8 13.15 -2.65 12.86
N ILE A 9 13.83 -2.82 14.00
CA ILE A 9 13.32 -2.47 15.33
C ILE A 9 13.19 -0.95 15.47
N ALA A 10 14.18 -0.18 15.03
CA ALA A 10 14.10 1.28 15.09
C ALA A 10 12.94 1.80 14.21
N LEU A 11 12.75 1.21 13.02
CA LEU A 11 11.64 1.59 12.13
C LEU A 11 10.28 1.19 12.71
N ALA A 12 10.20 0.04 13.37
CA ALA A 12 9.00 -0.41 14.06
C ALA A 12 8.56 0.61 15.12
N VAL A 13 9.52 1.16 15.87
CA VAL A 13 9.25 2.22 16.87
C VAL A 13 8.87 3.53 16.20
N GLU A 14 9.59 3.95 15.15
CA GLU A 14 9.33 5.20 14.43
C GLU A 14 7.93 5.23 13.81
N LEU A 15 7.47 4.11 13.25
CA LEU A 15 6.14 3.97 12.64
C LEU A 15 5.03 3.60 13.63
N GLY A 16 5.37 3.22 14.87
CA GLY A 16 4.41 2.70 15.85
C GLY A 16 3.87 1.30 15.51
N ILE A 17 4.61 0.50 14.72
CA ILE A 17 4.22 -0.83 14.24
C ILE A 17 5.16 -1.88 14.84
N PRO A 18 4.91 -2.38 16.07
CA PRO A 18 5.83 -3.29 16.76
C PRO A 18 5.97 -4.65 16.07
N SER A 19 4.99 -5.03 15.24
CA SER A 19 4.99 -6.28 14.47
C SER A 19 5.90 -6.25 13.24
N LEU A 20 6.43 -5.09 12.84
CA LEU A 20 7.21 -4.93 11.61
C LEU A 20 8.38 -5.93 11.46
N PRO A 21 9.22 -6.19 12.48
CA PRO A 21 10.30 -7.17 12.36
C PRO A 21 9.78 -8.59 12.07
N LYS A 22 8.60 -8.95 12.59
CA LYS A 22 7.94 -10.22 12.31
C LYS A 22 7.42 -10.26 10.88
N LEU A 23 6.80 -9.18 10.40
CA LEU A 23 6.30 -9.07 9.02
C LEU A 23 7.43 -9.21 7.99
N ILE A 24 8.58 -8.56 8.23
CA ILE A 24 9.76 -8.69 7.37
C ILE A 24 10.26 -10.15 7.38
N GLY A 25 10.32 -10.78 8.55
CA GLY A 25 10.73 -12.19 8.68
C GLY A 25 9.79 -13.16 7.95
N GLN A 26 8.48 -12.91 8.02
CA GLN A 26 7.47 -13.69 7.31
C GLN A 26 7.63 -13.54 5.79
N PHE A 27 7.71 -12.30 5.29
CA PHE A 27 7.94 -12.02 3.88
C PHE A 27 9.19 -12.74 3.35
N LEU A 28 10.31 -12.62 4.08
CA LEU A 28 11.57 -13.29 3.73
C LEU A 28 11.41 -14.80 3.62
N PHE A 29 10.70 -15.42 4.58
CA PHE A 29 10.46 -16.84 4.57
C PHE A 29 9.64 -17.29 3.34
N GLU A 30 8.58 -16.53 3.01
CA GLU A 30 7.73 -16.77 1.85
C GLU A 30 8.51 -16.64 0.53
N GLN A 31 9.40 -15.64 0.41
CA GLN A 31 10.25 -15.47 -0.78
C GLN A 31 11.28 -16.59 -0.95
N LEU A 32 11.84 -17.10 0.15
CA LEU A 32 12.86 -18.16 0.11
C LEU A 32 12.26 -19.57 -0.01
N HIS A 33 11.00 -19.77 0.38
CA HIS A 33 10.34 -21.08 0.40
C HIS A 33 8.94 -21.05 -0.23
N PRO A 34 8.80 -20.75 -1.53
CA PRO A 34 7.49 -20.55 -2.17
C PRO A 34 6.60 -21.81 -2.19
N ALA A 35 7.17 -23.01 -2.02
CA ALA A 35 6.44 -24.27 -2.00
C ALA A 35 5.99 -24.71 -0.58
N SER A 36 6.36 -23.98 0.47
CA SER A 36 6.02 -24.31 1.86
C SER A 36 4.80 -23.52 2.32
N PRO A 37 3.87 -24.13 3.07
CA PRO A 37 2.72 -23.40 3.60
C PRO A 37 3.18 -22.31 4.57
N PRO A 38 2.53 -21.13 4.58
CA PRO A 38 2.90 -20.02 5.45
C PRO A 38 2.72 -20.44 6.91
N THR A 39 3.82 -20.77 7.58
CA THR A 39 3.79 -21.14 9.00
C THR A 39 4.07 -19.90 9.84
N THR A 40 3.02 -19.16 10.18
CA THR A 40 3.08 -17.82 10.81
C THR A 40 3.52 -17.80 12.28
N SER A 41 3.63 -18.95 12.93
CA SER A 41 3.71 -19.01 14.40
C SER A 41 5.11 -19.15 15.00
N ARG A 42 6.17 -19.38 14.21
CA ARG A 42 7.51 -19.72 14.76
C ARG A 42 8.73 -19.06 14.12
N LEU A 43 8.54 -18.09 13.21
CA LEU A 43 9.67 -17.42 12.59
C LEU A 43 10.29 -16.37 13.54
N PRO A 44 11.63 -16.36 13.72
CA PRO A 44 12.29 -15.32 14.48
C PRO A 44 12.11 -13.95 13.79
N PRO A 45 11.99 -12.86 14.55
CA PRO A 45 11.90 -11.53 13.97
C PRO A 45 13.19 -11.17 13.22
N PHE A 46 13.05 -10.46 12.11
CA PHE A 46 14.20 -9.96 11.36
C PHE A 46 14.93 -8.87 12.14
N THR A 47 16.23 -9.03 12.38
CA THR A 47 17.08 -8.07 13.12
C THR A 47 18.15 -7.39 12.26
N GLY A 48 18.09 -7.55 10.94
CA GLY A 48 19.08 -6.99 10.03
C GLY A 48 18.95 -5.48 9.82
N CYS A 49 19.96 -4.92 9.14
CA CYS A 49 19.95 -3.54 8.70
C CYS A 49 18.95 -3.33 7.56
N ILE A 50 18.34 -2.16 7.56
CA ILE A 50 17.41 -1.73 6.51
C ILE A 50 17.82 -0.38 5.94
N LYS A 51 17.40 -0.11 4.72
CA LYS A 51 17.42 1.21 4.08
C LYS A 51 15.97 1.64 3.89
N VAL A 52 15.66 2.88 4.27
CA VAL A 52 14.32 3.46 4.11
C VAL A 52 14.35 4.44 2.95
N PHE A 53 13.31 4.40 2.12
CA PHE A 53 13.09 5.31 1.01
C PHE A 53 11.72 5.96 1.16
N HIS A 54 11.60 7.19 0.66
CA HIS A 54 10.39 8.00 0.76
C HIS A 54 9.64 8.16 -0.56
N LEU A 55 10.19 7.58 -1.62
CA LEU A 55 9.68 7.68 -2.97
C LEU A 55 9.95 6.37 -3.71
N ALA A 56 8.97 5.91 -4.45
CA ALA A 56 9.11 4.90 -5.48
C ALA A 56 8.60 5.45 -6.81
N THR A 57 9.01 4.81 -7.89
CA THR A 57 8.56 5.14 -9.24
C THR A 57 7.82 3.94 -9.79
N ALA A 58 6.59 4.14 -10.24
CA ALA A 58 5.87 3.17 -11.07
C ALA A 58 5.94 3.63 -12.53
N THR A 59 6.19 2.67 -13.42
CA THR A 59 6.28 2.91 -14.86
C THR A 59 5.41 1.88 -15.57
N PHE A 60 4.45 2.33 -16.37
CA PHE A 60 3.54 1.48 -17.14
C PHE A 60 3.29 2.06 -18.53
N VAL A 61 2.53 1.36 -19.35
CA VAL A 61 2.15 1.80 -20.69
C VAL A 61 0.68 2.17 -20.67
N ALA A 62 0.35 3.40 -21.09
CA ALA A 62 -1.04 3.84 -21.27
C ALA A 62 -1.26 4.13 -22.76
N PRO A 63 -1.74 3.15 -23.56
CA PRO A 63 -1.83 3.26 -25.02
C PRO A 63 -2.68 4.45 -25.50
N SER A 64 -3.66 4.84 -24.68
CA SER A 64 -4.63 5.90 -24.91
C SER A 64 -4.07 7.32 -24.72
N ASP A 65 -2.88 7.48 -24.13
CA ASP A 65 -2.26 8.79 -23.92
C ASP A 65 -0.89 8.91 -24.63
N PRO A 66 -0.81 9.63 -25.78
CA PRO A 66 0.34 9.63 -26.68
C PRO A 66 1.54 10.50 -26.23
N SER A 67 1.62 10.90 -24.95
CA SER A 67 2.52 11.97 -24.51
C SER A 67 4.02 11.61 -24.40
N ARG A 68 4.44 10.33 -24.50
CA ARG A 68 5.86 9.88 -24.47
C ARG A 68 6.18 8.80 -25.51
N ILE A 69 7.47 8.61 -25.80
CA ILE A 69 7.98 7.55 -26.70
C ILE A 69 7.41 6.20 -26.24
N GLY A 70 6.63 5.55 -27.10
CA GLY A 70 6.04 4.24 -26.84
C GLY A 70 4.90 4.24 -25.82
N SER A 71 4.24 5.38 -25.57
CA SER A 71 3.10 5.49 -24.62
C SER A 71 3.46 5.12 -23.17
N MET A 72 4.74 5.26 -22.79
CA MET A 72 5.24 4.94 -21.45
C MET A 72 4.98 6.08 -20.47
N TRP A 73 4.28 5.79 -19.39
CA TRP A 73 3.97 6.68 -18.29
C TRP A 73 4.80 6.37 -17.06
N GLN A 74 5.09 7.42 -16.29
CA GLN A 74 5.89 7.33 -15.08
C GLN A 74 5.26 8.20 -14.00
N GLU A 75 5.02 7.61 -12.85
CA GLU A 75 4.45 8.28 -11.69
C GLU A 75 5.26 8.02 -10.44
N TYR A 76 5.19 8.97 -9.52
CA TYR A 76 5.94 8.99 -8.29
C TYR A 76 5.02 8.71 -7.11
N ILE A 77 5.31 7.62 -6.40
CA ILE A 77 4.54 7.17 -5.25
C ILE A 77 5.30 7.54 -3.98
N ARG A 78 4.62 8.21 -3.05
CA ARG A 78 5.21 8.88 -1.90
C ARG A 78 4.91 8.16 -0.60
N ALA A 79 5.93 8.09 0.24
CA ALA A 79 5.86 7.65 1.62
C ALA A 79 6.66 8.61 2.51
N MET A 80 6.19 9.85 2.60
CA MET A 80 6.90 10.96 3.22
C MET A 80 6.38 11.23 4.64
N PRO A 81 7.20 11.03 5.69
CA PRO A 81 6.78 11.30 7.07
C PRO A 81 6.56 12.79 7.35
N SER A 82 7.07 13.68 6.49
CA SER A 82 6.78 15.11 6.53
C SER A 82 6.85 15.71 5.13
N TRP A 83 5.78 16.36 4.66
CA TRP A 83 5.74 17.03 3.36
C TRP A 83 5.66 18.55 3.52
N GLY A 84 6.65 19.29 3.01
CA GLY A 84 6.63 20.77 3.04
C GLY A 84 6.56 21.39 4.45
N ARG A 85 7.16 20.75 5.46
CA ARG A 85 6.99 21.06 6.91
C ARG A 85 5.55 20.88 7.43
N GLY A 86 4.69 20.26 6.64
CA GLY A 86 3.35 19.85 7.00
C GLY A 86 3.28 18.37 7.42
N PRO A 87 2.07 17.81 7.49
CA PRO A 87 1.84 16.43 7.88
C PRO A 87 2.43 15.43 6.88
N ALA A 88 2.45 14.17 7.30
CA ALA A 88 2.91 13.08 6.46
C ALA A 88 2.04 12.92 5.20
N CYS A 89 2.65 12.46 4.12
CA CYS A 89 2.01 12.18 2.84
C CYS A 89 2.36 10.74 2.43
N TYR A 90 1.36 9.89 2.53
CA TYR A 90 1.42 8.46 2.29
C TYR A 90 0.40 8.14 1.21
N ASP A 91 0.87 7.71 0.04
CA ASP A 91 0.00 7.45 -1.10
C ASP A 91 -0.73 6.11 -0.95
N ARG A 92 -1.87 5.99 -1.64
CA ARG A 92 -2.52 4.69 -1.84
C ARG A 92 -2.12 4.14 -3.19
N VAL A 93 -2.16 2.83 -3.33
CA VAL A 93 -1.77 2.15 -4.56
C VAL A 93 -2.70 0.99 -4.87
N PHE A 94 -2.78 0.67 -6.16
CA PHE A 94 -3.24 -0.62 -6.64
C PHE A 94 -2.10 -1.62 -6.53
N LEU A 95 -2.39 -2.79 -5.97
CA LEU A 95 -1.48 -3.92 -5.86
C LEU A 95 -2.02 -5.09 -6.65
N SER A 96 -1.18 -5.72 -7.48
CA SER A 96 -1.53 -6.99 -8.11
C SER A 96 -1.47 -8.11 -7.07
N THR A 97 -2.60 -8.77 -6.83
CA THR A 97 -2.72 -9.88 -5.86
C THR A 97 -3.11 -11.19 -6.53
N ASP A 98 -3.86 -11.14 -7.63
CA ASP A 98 -4.15 -12.31 -8.46
C ASP A 98 -4.00 -11.97 -9.96
N SER A 99 -2.93 -12.47 -10.58
CA SER A 99 -2.67 -12.26 -12.00
C SER A 99 -3.58 -13.08 -12.94
N THR A 100 -4.43 -13.96 -12.40
CA THR A 100 -5.37 -14.77 -13.20
C THR A 100 -6.71 -14.08 -13.40
N GLN A 101 -6.97 -13.02 -12.64
CA GLN A 101 -8.20 -12.24 -12.67
C GLN A 101 -7.94 -10.90 -13.37
N GLU A 102 -8.97 -10.39 -14.04
CA GLU A 102 -8.93 -9.08 -14.70
C GLU A 102 -9.55 -8.00 -13.80
N GLY A 103 -9.16 -6.75 -14.06
CA GLY A 103 -9.68 -5.59 -13.35
C GLY A 103 -9.45 -5.66 -11.83
N MET A 104 -10.38 -5.07 -11.09
CA MET A 104 -10.31 -5.00 -9.63
C MET A 104 -10.38 -6.35 -8.91
N LEU A 105 -10.84 -7.42 -9.57
CA LEU A 105 -10.84 -8.75 -8.97
C LEU A 105 -9.42 -9.36 -8.87
N GLY A 106 -8.47 -8.86 -9.65
CA GLY A 106 -7.05 -9.26 -9.58
C GLY A 106 -6.19 -8.32 -8.75
N MET A 107 -6.79 -7.31 -8.13
CA MET A 107 -6.08 -6.22 -7.47
C MET A 107 -6.66 -5.90 -6.10
N ASP A 108 -5.80 -5.40 -5.22
CA ASP A 108 -6.19 -4.86 -3.93
C ASP A 108 -5.69 -3.43 -3.74
N ILE A 109 -6.37 -2.69 -2.88
CA ILE A 109 -5.97 -1.33 -2.51
C ILE A 109 -5.19 -1.37 -1.20
N ALA A 110 -4.09 -0.62 -1.18
CA ALA A 110 -3.28 -0.48 0.03
C ALA A 110 -2.81 0.94 0.27
N HIS A 111 -2.61 1.26 1.53
CA HIS A 111 -1.95 2.47 1.99
C HIS A 111 -0.46 2.21 2.26
N ILE A 112 0.44 2.94 1.62
CA ILE A 112 1.88 2.76 1.79
C ILE A 112 2.39 3.55 3.00
N TYR A 113 3.07 2.88 3.92
CA TYR A 113 3.70 3.53 5.07
C TYR A 113 5.18 3.84 4.85
N CYS A 114 5.91 2.96 4.16
CA CYS A 114 7.31 3.20 3.83
C CYS A 114 7.81 2.25 2.76
N PHE A 115 8.80 2.69 1.99
CA PHE A 115 9.61 1.82 1.14
C PHE A 115 10.86 1.41 1.91
N VAL A 116 11.17 0.12 1.91
CA VAL A 116 12.34 -0.42 2.60
C VAL A 116 13.11 -1.36 1.70
N SER A 117 14.43 -1.40 1.86
CA SER A 117 15.22 -2.50 1.31
C SER A 117 16.14 -3.07 2.37
N PHE A 118 16.35 -4.37 2.31
CA PHE A 118 17.31 -5.08 3.15
C PHE A 118 18.04 -6.13 2.33
N THR A 119 19.20 -6.53 2.83
CA THR A 119 20.07 -7.50 2.17
C THR A 119 20.10 -8.78 3.00
N HIS A 120 19.83 -9.91 2.36
CA HIS A 120 19.92 -11.23 2.96
C HIS A 120 21.38 -11.70 3.04
N THR A 121 21.65 -12.77 3.79
CA THR A 121 23.02 -13.23 4.09
C THR A 121 23.81 -13.67 2.85
N ASP A 122 23.12 -14.02 1.77
CA ASP A 122 23.68 -14.37 0.46
C ASP A 122 24.01 -13.13 -0.40
N GLY A 123 23.75 -11.92 0.08
CA GLY A 123 23.95 -10.66 -0.66
C GLY A 123 22.76 -10.25 -1.53
N GLN A 124 21.66 -11.03 -1.58
CA GLN A 124 20.46 -10.66 -2.32
C GLN A 124 19.75 -9.49 -1.64
N SER A 125 19.43 -8.44 -2.41
CA SER A 125 18.67 -7.29 -1.93
C SER A 125 17.19 -7.46 -2.24
N PHE A 126 16.34 -7.24 -1.23
CA PHE A 126 14.89 -7.29 -1.34
C PHE A 126 14.33 -5.88 -1.24
N PRO A 127 13.88 -5.27 -2.36
CA PRO A 127 13.14 -4.03 -2.33
C PRO A 127 11.67 -4.30 -2.00
N CYS A 128 11.21 -3.72 -0.91
CA CYS A 128 9.90 -3.98 -0.33
C CYS A 128 9.17 -2.68 0.01
N THR A 129 7.88 -2.81 0.26
CA THR A 129 7.07 -1.74 0.84
C THR A 129 6.28 -2.29 2.02
N LEU A 130 6.09 -1.46 3.04
CA LEU A 130 5.17 -1.73 4.13
C LEU A 130 3.83 -1.13 3.77
N VAL A 131 2.82 -1.99 3.72
CA VAL A 131 1.45 -1.62 3.35
C VAL A 131 0.47 -1.94 4.45
N HIS A 132 -0.55 -1.10 4.55
CA HIS A 132 -1.78 -1.40 5.27
C HIS A 132 -2.87 -1.66 4.25
N TRP A 133 -3.42 -2.87 4.25
CA TRP A 133 -4.46 -3.27 3.31
C TRP A 133 -5.75 -2.49 3.56
N PHE A 134 -6.56 -2.35 2.51
CA PHE A 134 -7.99 -2.10 2.63
C PHE A 134 -8.73 -3.39 2.26
N ASP A 135 -9.88 -3.60 2.89
CA ASP A 135 -10.79 -4.70 2.57
C ASP A 135 -11.86 -4.19 1.60
N HIS A 136 -12.19 -4.98 0.58
CA HIS A 136 -13.37 -4.75 -0.25
C HIS A 136 -14.63 -4.81 0.62
N ILE A 137 -15.51 -3.81 0.46
CA ILE A 137 -16.80 -3.77 1.19
C ILE A 137 -17.78 -4.77 0.58
N ASP A 138 -17.72 -4.98 -0.73
CA ASP A 138 -18.53 -5.92 -1.49
C ASP A 138 -17.70 -6.49 -2.66
N ASP A 139 -18.13 -7.62 -3.21
CA ASP A 139 -17.50 -8.29 -4.37
C ASP A 139 -17.93 -7.66 -5.71
N VAL A 140 -18.76 -6.61 -5.67
CA VAL A 140 -19.26 -5.86 -6.83
C VAL A 140 -19.11 -4.35 -6.63
N PRO A 141 -18.98 -3.56 -7.71
CA PRO A 141 -19.04 -2.11 -7.63
C PRO A 141 -20.38 -1.61 -7.10
N ASP A 142 -20.38 -0.43 -6.47
CA ASP A 142 -21.59 0.25 -6.06
C ASP A 142 -22.52 0.53 -7.26
N GLU A 143 -23.79 0.13 -7.15
CA GLU A 143 -24.74 0.21 -8.27
C GLU A 143 -24.98 1.64 -8.78
N LEU A 144 -24.86 2.65 -7.91
CA LEU A 144 -25.16 4.05 -8.25
C LEU A 144 -23.97 4.73 -8.93
N THR A 145 -22.76 4.51 -8.41
CA THR A 145 -21.55 5.19 -8.85
C THR A 145 -20.71 4.36 -9.82
N GLY A 146 -20.92 3.05 -9.86
CA GLY A 146 -20.07 2.08 -10.56
C GLY A 146 -18.67 1.95 -9.96
N MET A 147 -18.41 2.53 -8.78
CA MET A 147 -17.09 2.52 -8.15
C MET A 147 -16.97 1.37 -7.15
N TRP A 148 -15.79 0.77 -7.08
CA TRP A 148 -15.45 -0.18 -6.03
C TRP A 148 -15.38 0.50 -4.67
N MET A 149 -15.84 -0.20 -3.65
CA MET A 149 -15.88 0.29 -2.28
C MET A 149 -14.88 -0.47 -1.42
N VAL A 150 -14.02 0.27 -0.72
CA VAL A 150 -13.00 -0.30 0.16
C VAL A 150 -13.06 0.34 1.55
N SER A 151 -12.71 -0.42 2.57
CA SER A 151 -12.69 0.03 3.96
C SER A 151 -11.36 -0.30 4.61
N PRO A 152 -10.88 0.49 5.58
CA PRO A 152 -9.81 0.04 6.45
C PRO A 152 -10.26 -1.25 7.15
N PRO A 153 -9.36 -2.22 7.34
CA PRO A 153 -9.69 -3.53 7.90
C PRO A 153 -10.36 -3.40 9.27
N PHE A 154 -11.52 -4.04 9.42
CA PHE A 154 -12.24 -4.14 10.68
C PHE A 154 -11.62 -5.26 11.53
N LEU A 155 -10.45 -4.99 12.12
CA LEU A 155 -9.82 -5.96 13.01
C LEU A 155 -10.47 -5.88 14.40
N ASN A 156 -11.38 -6.82 14.66
CA ASN A 156 -12.10 -6.99 15.93
C ASN A 156 -11.17 -7.22 17.14
N ASP A 157 -9.91 -7.57 16.91
CA ASP A 157 -8.88 -7.79 17.94
C ASP A 157 -7.97 -6.56 18.15
N GLY A 158 -8.21 -5.47 17.43
CA GLY A 158 -7.37 -4.27 17.46
C GLY A 158 -6.01 -4.43 16.77
N SER A 159 -5.76 -5.54 16.08
CA SER A 159 -4.58 -5.68 15.23
C SER A 159 -4.74 -4.80 13.97
N GLN A 160 -3.66 -4.56 13.24
CA GLN A 160 -3.67 -3.76 12.01
C GLN A 160 -3.23 -4.67 10.86
N ASN A 161 -3.93 -4.62 9.70
CA ASN A 161 -3.67 -5.50 8.55
C ASN A 161 -2.45 -5.00 7.77
N PHE A 162 -1.28 -5.12 8.39
CA PHE A 162 -0.02 -4.75 7.78
C PHE A 162 0.62 -5.96 7.10
N ALA A 163 1.22 -5.71 5.93
CA ALA A 163 2.09 -6.66 5.28
C ALA A 163 3.33 -5.97 4.72
N VAL A 164 4.41 -6.74 4.62
CA VAL A 164 5.57 -6.37 3.81
C VAL A 164 5.45 -7.11 2.50
N ILE A 165 5.42 -6.38 1.40
CA ILE A 165 5.29 -6.94 0.05
C ILE A 165 6.46 -6.50 -0.82
N HIS A 166 6.70 -7.23 -1.91
CA HIS A 166 7.71 -6.85 -2.89
C HIS A 166 7.25 -5.58 -3.65
N ILE A 167 8.17 -4.66 -3.93
CA ILE A 167 7.82 -3.38 -4.58
C ILE A 167 7.19 -3.55 -5.97
N ASN A 168 7.54 -4.63 -6.68
CA ASN A 168 7.01 -4.93 -8.02
C ASN A 168 5.53 -5.34 -8.02
N SER A 169 4.92 -5.59 -6.86
CA SER A 169 3.47 -5.82 -6.78
C SER A 169 2.68 -4.53 -6.98
N ILE A 170 3.32 -3.36 -6.88
CA ILE A 170 2.68 -2.06 -7.08
C ILE A 170 2.47 -1.81 -8.57
N ILE A 171 1.21 -1.57 -8.94
CA ILE A 171 0.83 -1.24 -10.31
C ILE A 171 0.98 0.27 -10.53
N GLN A 172 0.22 1.06 -9.77
CA GLN A 172 0.21 2.52 -9.83
C GLN A 172 -0.44 3.12 -8.58
N SER A 173 -0.42 4.46 -8.46
CA SER A 173 -1.14 5.19 -7.42
C SER A 173 -2.66 5.00 -7.54
N ALA A 174 -3.35 4.95 -6.40
CA ALA A 174 -4.80 4.84 -6.33
C ALA A 174 -5.40 6.12 -5.74
N HIS A 175 -6.40 6.66 -6.44
CA HIS A 175 -7.19 7.77 -5.92
C HIS A 175 -8.43 7.24 -5.23
N ILE A 176 -8.62 7.61 -3.96
CA ILE A 176 -9.79 7.20 -3.19
C ILE A 176 -10.60 8.41 -2.74
N LEU A 177 -11.93 8.28 -2.75
CA LEU A 177 -12.89 9.29 -2.34
C LEU A 177 -13.62 8.82 -1.08
N LEU A 178 -13.95 9.73 -0.18
CA LEU A 178 -14.69 9.36 1.03
C LEU A 178 -16.12 8.93 0.69
N ILE A 179 -16.59 7.85 1.31
CA ILE A 179 -18.01 7.52 1.35
C ILE A 179 -18.63 8.33 2.49
N PHE A 180 -19.48 9.29 2.14
CA PHE A 180 -20.24 10.05 3.14
C PHE A 180 -21.50 9.28 3.53
N GLY A 181 -21.63 8.98 4.82
CA GLY A 181 -22.87 8.45 5.38
C GLY A 181 -23.96 9.53 5.52
N LYS A 182 -25.06 9.15 6.17
CA LYS A 182 -26.14 10.10 6.54
C LYS A 182 -25.77 11.02 7.70
N GLU A 183 -24.66 10.71 8.38
CA GLU A 183 -24.14 11.45 9.52
C GLU A 183 -23.33 12.65 9.04
N GLY A 184 -23.43 13.77 9.76
CA GLY A 184 -22.65 14.97 9.45
C GLY A 184 -21.16 14.72 9.67
N VAL A 185 -20.31 15.30 8.81
CA VAL A 185 -18.86 15.27 8.98
C VAL A 185 -18.49 15.95 10.30
N LEU A 186 -17.79 15.25 11.18
CA LEU A 186 -17.37 15.80 12.46
C LEU A 186 -16.45 17.01 12.24
N PRO A 187 -16.62 18.14 12.97
CA PRO A 187 -15.89 19.38 12.70
C PRO A 187 -14.36 19.29 12.82
N PHE A 188 -13.84 18.26 13.49
CA PHE A 188 -12.41 18.02 13.67
C PHE A 188 -11.79 17.15 12.55
N ILE A 189 -12.60 16.63 11.62
CA ILE A 189 -12.12 15.91 10.46
C ILE A 189 -11.57 16.93 9.45
N ASN A 190 -10.32 16.74 9.06
CA ASN A 190 -9.64 17.49 8.03
C ASN A 190 -9.03 16.52 6.99
N CYS A 191 -8.45 17.05 5.92
CA CYS A 191 -7.86 16.24 4.86
C CYS A 191 -6.68 15.34 5.31
N HIS A 192 -6.14 15.55 6.51
CA HIS A 192 -5.01 14.80 7.04
C HIS A 192 -5.43 13.64 7.96
N ASN A 193 -6.58 13.74 8.64
CA ASN A 193 -7.05 12.69 9.55
C ASN A 193 -8.28 11.93 9.02
N SER A 194 -8.94 12.41 7.97
CA SER A 194 -10.16 11.80 7.41
C SER A 194 -9.98 10.33 7.06
N LEU A 195 -8.81 9.97 6.57
CA LEU A 195 -8.45 8.61 6.17
C LEU A 195 -8.35 7.62 7.34
N GLY A 196 -8.12 8.10 8.57
CA GLY A 196 -8.10 7.28 9.78
C GLY A 196 -9.42 7.30 10.57
N VAL A 197 -10.35 8.18 10.20
CA VAL A 197 -11.64 8.35 10.89
C VAL A 197 -12.80 7.76 10.08
N CYS A 198 -12.74 7.81 8.75
CA CYS A 198 -13.80 7.31 7.90
C CYS A 198 -13.75 5.79 7.71
N HIS A 199 -14.93 5.19 7.62
CA HIS A 199 -15.11 3.74 7.58
C HIS A 199 -15.18 3.17 6.15
N GLY A 200 -15.21 4.01 5.11
CA GLY A 200 -15.34 3.54 3.74
C GLY A 200 -14.92 4.60 2.71
N PHE A 201 -14.41 4.11 1.59
CA PHE A 201 -13.89 4.90 0.49
C PHE A 201 -14.30 4.29 -0.85
N TYR A 202 -14.61 5.13 -1.84
CA TYR A 202 -14.73 4.73 -3.23
C TYR A 202 -13.35 4.75 -3.90
N VAL A 203 -13.06 3.75 -4.72
CA VAL A 203 -11.92 3.74 -5.62
C VAL A 203 -12.29 4.53 -6.87
N ASN A 204 -11.68 5.70 -7.03
CA ASN A 204 -11.98 6.60 -8.14
C ASN A 204 -11.26 6.16 -9.41
N HIS A 205 -11.87 5.21 -10.12
CA HIS A 205 -11.37 4.78 -11.42
C HIS A 205 -11.55 5.86 -12.51
N PHE A 206 -12.31 6.93 -12.26
CA PHE A 206 -12.45 8.07 -13.18
C PHE A 206 -11.36 9.14 -13.02
N ALA A 207 -10.34 8.93 -12.18
CA ALA A 207 -9.28 9.91 -11.95
C ALA A 207 -8.50 10.25 -13.24
N ASP A 208 -8.31 9.24 -14.09
CA ASP A 208 -7.68 9.32 -15.40
C ASP A 208 -8.10 8.11 -16.26
N HIS A 209 -7.79 8.17 -17.55
CA HIS A 209 -8.19 7.13 -18.51
C HIS A 209 -7.56 5.77 -18.22
N HIS A 210 -6.30 5.73 -17.77
CA HIS A 210 -5.60 4.48 -17.53
C HIS A 210 -6.16 3.78 -16.30
N THR A 211 -6.42 4.53 -15.22
CA THR A 211 -7.10 4.00 -14.04
C THR A 211 -8.51 3.51 -14.38
N PHE A 212 -9.20 4.17 -15.31
CA PHE A 212 -10.51 3.71 -15.78
C PHE A 212 -10.41 2.35 -16.45
N GLU A 213 -9.50 2.17 -17.41
CA GLU A 213 -9.28 0.88 -18.08
C GLU A 213 -8.77 -0.20 -17.11
N LEU A 214 -7.94 0.18 -16.13
CA LEU A 214 -7.36 -0.75 -15.16
C LEU A 214 -8.41 -1.31 -14.19
N ALA A 215 -9.35 -0.47 -13.74
CA ALA A 215 -10.26 -0.82 -12.64
C ALA A 215 -11.73 -1.04 -13.06
N SER A 216 -12.02 -0.98 -14.36
CA SER A 216 -13.33 -1.33 -14.93
C SER A 216 -13.51 -2.85 -15.13
#